data_AF-A0A957KX89-F1
#
_entry.id   AF-A0A957KX89-F1
#
_cell.length_a   1.000
_cell.length_b   1.000
_cell.length_c   1.000
_cell.angle_alpha   90.00
_cell.angle_beta   90.00
_cell.angle_gamma   90.00
#
_symmetry.space_group_name_H-M   'P 1'
#
loop_
_entity.id
_entity.type
_entity.pdbx_description
1 polymer ?
#
loop_
_entity_poly.entity_id
_entity_poly.type
_entity_poly.pdbx_seq_one_letter_code
_entity_poly.pdbx_strand_id
1 'polypeptide(L)'
;SVATLEHIADLPAVVARAGLLLADEGVFRASVPSEGTWLWTLGWRLTTGLEFRLRHGLDYGVLMRYEHLNTAAEIEMVLMHFFADVRCRVWGLSKGISLYRYYECDRPVLARCQAYLS
;
A
#
# COMPACT_ATOMS: atom_id res chain seq x y z
N SER A 1 -0.90 2.68 9.86
CA SER A 1 -1.54 3.43 8.76
C SER A 1 -2.57 2.56 8.07
N VAL A 2 -3.66 3.12 7.52
CA VAL A 2 -4.68 2.37 6.77
C VAL A 2 -5.07 3.17 5.54
N ALA A 3 -4.99 2.57 4.36
CA ALA A 3 -5.29 3.19 3.08
C ALA A 3 -4.56 4.53 2.90
N THR A 4 -3.24 4.46 2.78
CA THR A 4 -2.38 5.66 2.75
C THR A 4 -1.18 5.44 1.83
N LEU A 5 -0.51 4.29 1.91
CA LEU A 5 0.72 4.05 1.17
C LEU A 5 0.50 4.02 -0.35
N GLU A 6 -0.68 3.61 -0.80
CA GLU A 6 -1.11 3.67 -2.20
C GLU A 6 -1.16 5.11 -2.75
N HIS A 7 -1.26 6.13 -1.89
CA HIS A 7 -1.36 7.54 -2.27
C HIS A 7 -0.02 8.29 -2.23
N ILE A 8 1.05 7.68 -1.70
CA ILE A 8 2.33 8.40 -1.48
C ILE A 8 3.17 8.38 -2.75
N ALA A 9 3.41 9.55 -3.35
CA ALA A 9 4.24 9.68 -4.55
C ALA A 9 5.70 9.20 -4.34
N ASP A 10 6.34 9.61 -3.25
CA ASP A 10 7.68 9.12 -2.86
C ASP A 10 7.56 8.11 -1.70
N LEU A 11 6.92 6.98 -2.01
CA LEU A 11 6.70 5.92 -1.04
C LEU A 11 8.00 5.42 -0.39
N PRO A 12 9.10 5.15 -1.15
CA PRO A 12 10.33 4.67 -0.54
C PRO A 12 10.94 5.66 0.47
N ALA A 13 10.94 6.97 0.19
CA ALA A 13 11.48 7.95 1.14
C ALA A 13 10.69 7.95 2.46
N VAL A 14 9.36 7.88 2.39
CA VAL A 14 8.51 7.85 3.59
C VAL A 14 8.74 6.57 4.40
N VAL A 15 8.82 5.41 3.74
CA VAL A 15 9.08 4.13 4.41
C VAL A 15 10.48 4.10 5.03
N ALA A 16 11.50 4.58 4.32
CA ALA A 16 12.85 4.70 4.84
C ALA A 16 12.90 5.59 6.09
N ARG A 17 12.25 6.77 6.03
CA ARG A 17 12.16 7.69 7.17
C ARG A 17 11.44 7.05 8.35
N ALA A 18 10.34 6.35 8.10
CA ALA A 18 9.62 5.63 9.14
C ALA A 18 10.51 4.59 9.82
N GLY A 19 11.28 3.82 9.04
CA GLY A 19 12.25 2.86 9.57
C GLY A 19 13.32 3.49 10.47
N LEU A 20 13.79 4.70 10.17
CA LEU A 20 14.76 5.43 11.02
C LEU A 20 14.16 6.00 12.31
N LEU A 21 12.84 6.24 12.33
CA LEU A 21 12.13 6.86 13.45
C LEU A 21 11.52 5.84 14.42
N LEU A 22 11.54 4.55 14.09
CA LEU A 22 11.07 3.51 15.02
C LEU A 22 11.96 3.48 16.27
N ALA A 23 11.32 3.36 17.43
CA ALA A 23 12.00 3.02 18.67
C ALA A 23 12.60 1.60 18.58
N ASP A 24 13.46 1.25 19.54
CA ASP A 24 13.93 -0.14 19.66
C ASP A 24 12.73 -1.09 19.82
N GLU A 25 12.79 -2.22 19.12
CA GLU A 25 11.66 -3.16 18.95
C GLU A 25 10.34 -2.55 18.41
N GLY A 26 10.40 -1.32 17.88
CA GLY A 26 9.27 -0.65 17.25
C GLY A 26 8.81 -1.34 15.97
N VAL A 27 7.50 -1.28 15.72
CA VAL A 27 6.85 -2.01 14.62
C VAL A 27 6.14 -1.05 13.68
N PHE A 28 6.46 -1.11 12.39
CA PHE A 28 5.70 -0.40 11.37
C PHE A 28 4.51 -1.25 10.91
N ARG A 29 3.29 -0.71 11.05
CA ARG A 29 2.04 -1.41 10.67
C ARG A 29 1.26 -0.62 9.63
N ALA A 30 0.91 -1.28 8.54
CA ALA A 30 0.12 -0.68 7.47
C ALA A 30 -0.92 -1.64 6.89
N SER A 31 -2.13 -1.15 6.66
CA SER A 31 -3.12 -1.83 5.82
C SER A 31 -3.29 -1.08 4.52
N VAL A 32 -3.29 -1.78 3.40
CA VAL A 32 -3.43 -1.20 2.06
C VAL A 32 -4.51 -1.96 1.28
N PRO A 33 -5.28 -1.27 0.42
CA PRO A 33 -6.13 -1.95 -0.53
C PRO A 33 -5.28 -2.85 -1.43
N SER A 34 -5.85 -3.95 -1.90
CA SER A 34 -5.18 -4.85 -2.84
C SER A 34 -5.15 -4.27 -4.27
N GLU A 35 -4.76 -3.01 -4.39
CA GLU A 35 -4.63 -2.27 -5.65
C GLU A 35 -3.76 -3.04 -6.65
N GLY A 36 -4.18 -3.04 -7.91
CA GLY A 36 -3.59 -3.86 -8.97
C GLY A 36 -4.09 -5.32 -9.03
N THR A 37 -4.96 -5.78 -8.11
CA THR A 37 -5.59 -7.10 -8.22
C THR A 37 -6.98 -7.04 -8.86
N TRP A 38 -7.39 -8.14 -9.50
CA TRP A 38 -8.67 -8.20 -10.22
C TRP A 38 -9.87 -8.09 -9.28
N LEU A 39 -9.82 -8.73 -8.09
CA LEU A 39 -10.93 -8.71 -7.14
C LEU A 39 -11.16 -7.29 -6.60
N TRP A 40 -10.08 -6.60 -6.24
CA TRP A 40 -10.13 -5.20 -5.85
C TRP A 40 -10.69 -4.31 -6.98
N THR A 41 -10.14 -4.49 -8.20
CA THR A 41 -10.57 -3.72 -9.38
C THR A 41 -12.06 -3.90 -9.65
N LEU A 42 -12.57 -5.13 -9.55
CA LEU A 42 -13.98 -5.42 -9.72
C LEU A 42 -14.82 -4.79 -8.60
N GLY A 43 -14.33 -4.87 -7.36
CA GLY A 43 -14.98 -4.32 -6.17
C GLY A 43 -15.32 -2.84 -6.35
N TRP A 44 -14.33 -1.99 -6.61
CA TRP A 44 -14.60 -0.55 -6.76
C TRP A 44 -15.35 -0.22 -8.06
N ARG A 45 -15.11 -0.94 -9.16
CA ARG A 45 -15.80 -0.68 -10.44
C ARG A 45 -17.30 -0.95 -10.38
N LEU A 46 -17.71 -2.01 -9.68
CA LEU A 46 -19.13 -2.39 -9.54
C LEU A 46 -19.85 -1.66 -8.42
N THR A 47 -19.12 -0.95 -7.55
CA THR A 47 -19.68 -0.17 -6.46
C THR A 47 -19.52 1.33 -6.76
N THR A 48 -18.49 1.98 -6.21
CA THR A 48 -18.21 3.41 -6.35
C THR A 48 -18.15 3.87 -7.80
N GLY A 49 -17.49 3.09 -8.67
CA GLY A 49 -17.35 3.44 -10.09
C GLY A 49 -18.66 3.37 -10.87
N LEU A 50 -19.62 2.52 -10.46
CA LEU A 50 -20.94 2.47 -11.04
C LEU A 50 -21.80 3.65 -10.56
N GLU A 51 -21.83 3.88 -9.25
CA GLU A 51 -22.54 5.01 -8.62
C GLU A 51 -22.08 6.35 -9.19
N PHE A 52 -20.76 6.56 -9.28
CA PHE A 52 -20.16 7.79 -9.79
C PHE A 52 -20.54 8.05 -11.25
N ARG A 53 -20.56 7.00 -12.08
CA ARG A 53 -20.99 7.09 -13.48
C ARG A 53 -22.46 7.44 -13.59
N LEU A 54 -23.33 6.83 -12.77
CA LEU A 54 -24.76 7.12 -12.76
C LEU A 54 -25.06 8.55 -12.33
N ARG A 55 -24.30 9.08 -11.36
CA ARG A 55 -24.52 10.44 -10.84
C ARG A 55 -23.89 11.54 -11.67
N HIS A 56 -22.70 11.32 -12.20
CA HIS A 56 -21.88 12.36 -12.82
C HIS A 56 -21.65 12.14 -14.32
N GLY A 57 -21.94 10.97 -14.86
CA GLY A 57 -21.65 10.63 -16.26
C GLY A 57 -20.15 10.48 -16.57
N LEU A 58 -19.30 10.42 -15.54
CA LEU A 58 -17.84 10.41 -15.65
C LEU A 58 -17.23 9.05 -15.24
N ASP A 59 -15.98 8.82 -15.64
CA ASP A 59 -15.21 7.63 -15.27
C ASP A 59 -14.42 7.85 -13.96
N TYR A 60 -14.87 7.23 -12.87
CA TYR A 60 -14.17 7.22 -11.58
C TYR A 60 -12.76 6.63 -11.67
N GLY A 61 -12.51 5.76 -12.66
CA GLY A 61 -11.19 5.17 -12.89
C GLY A 61 -10.12 6.20 -13.22
N VAL A 62 -10.48 7.36 -13.77
CA VAL A 62 -9.54 8.47 -13.98
C VAL A 62 -9.03 8.97 -12.63
N LEU A 63 -9.95 9.32 -11.71
CA LEU A 63 -9.59 9.75 -10.36
C LEU A 63 -8.75 8.68 -9.65
N MET A 64 -9.14 7.41 -9.78
CA MET A 64 -8.39 6.33 -9.14
C MET A 64 -6.93 6.25 -9.54
N ARG A 65 -6.61 6.48 -10.81
CA ARG A 65 -5.22 6.45 -11.29
C ARG A 65 -4.38 7.64 -10.80
N TYR A 66 -5.01 8.77 -10.50
CA TYR A 66 -4.32 9.94 -9.94
C TYR A 66 -4.14 9.82 -8.42
N GLU A 67 -5.09 9.18 -7.74
CA GLU A 67 -5.05 9.02 -6.29
C GLU A 67 -4.25 7.78 -5.85
N HIS A 68 -4.37 6.65 -6.54
CA HIS A 68 -3.64 5.42 -6.21
C HIS A 68 -2.43 5.27 -7.11
N LEU A 69 -1.30 5.78 -6.61
CA LEU A 69 -0.01 5.80 -7.28
C LEU A 69 0.76 4.49 -7.13
N ASN A 70 0.55 3.76 -6.03
CA ASN A 70 1.25 2.50 -5.77
C ASN A 70 0.27 1.32 -5.67
N THR A 71 0.64 0.22 -6.33
CA THR A 71 -0.03 -1.08 -6.18
C THR A 71 0.38 -1.77 -4.87
N ALA A 72 -0.42 -2.74 -4.44
CA ALA A 72 -0.10 -3.54 -3.26
C ALA A 72 1.21 -4.36 -3.41
N ALA A 73 1.62 -4.67 -4.65
CA ALA A 73 2.86 -5.38 -4.93
C ALA A 73 4.09 -4.45 -4.83
N GLU A 74 3.98 -3.22 -5.34
CA GLU A 74 5.03 -2.20 -5.21
C GLU A 74 5.23 -1.82 -3.75
N ILE A 75 4.14 -1.63 -3.00
CA ILE A 75 4.22 -1.36 -1.56
C ILE A 75 4.94 -2.49 -0.83
N GLU A 76 4.56 -3.75 -1.08
CA GLU A 76 5.23 -4.91 -0.47
C GLU A 76 6.72 -4.94 -0.78
N MET A 77 7.10 -4.67 -2.03
CA MET A 77 8.51 -4.63 -2.45
C MET A 77 9.30 -3.57 -1.69
N VAL A 78 8.75 -2.37 -1.54
CA VAL A 78 9.36 -1.27 -0.78
C VAL A 78 9.51 -1.66 0.70
N LEU A 79 8.48 -2.24 1.30
CA LEU A 79 8.55 -2.70 2.69
C LEU A 79 9.64 -3.77 2.87
N MET A 80 9.70 -4.78 1.99
CA MET A 80 10.72 -5.84 2.03
C MET A 80 12.14 -5.32 1.74
N HIS A 81 12.27 -4.17 1.08
CA HIS A 81 13.57 -3.54 0.89
C HIS A 81 14.09 -2.93 2.20
N PHE A 82 13.25 -2.21 2.94
CA PHE A 82 13.67 -1.46 4.13
C PHE A 82 13.55 -2.23 5.45
N PHE A 83 12.78 -3.32 5.50
CA PHE A 83 12.58 -4.13 6.70
C PHE A 83 13.07 -5.55 6.51
N ALA A 84 13.77 -6.08 7.52
CA ALA A 84 14.27 -7.46 7.47
C ALA A 84 13.16 -8.49 7.72
N ASP A 85 12.07 -8.08 8.39
CA ASP A 85 10.93 -8.94 8.70
C ASP A 85 9.64 -8.25 8.23
N VAL A 86 8.96 -8.84 7.26
CA VAL A 86 7.70 -8.33 6.73
C VAL A 86 6.68 -9.45 6.71
N ARG A 87 5.69 -9.33 7.59
CA ARG A 87 4.59 -10.29 7.73
C ARG A 87 3.34 -9.71 7.08
N CYS A 88 2.79 -10.45 6.11
CA CYS A 88 1.57 -10.07 5.41
C CYS A 88 0.40 -10.97 5.83
N ARG A 89 -0.74 -10.36 6.17
CA ARG A 89 -2.05 -11.02 6.28
C ARG A 89 -2.98 -10.43 5.25
N VAL A 90 -3.95 -11.20 4.77
CA VAL A 90 -4.88 -10.74 3.74
C VAL A 90 -6.30 -10.88 4.20
N TRP A 91 -7.16 -9.94 3.79
CA TRP A 91 -8.60 -10.13 3.86
C TRP A 91 -9.09 -10.67 2.52
N GLY A 92 -9.14 -12.00 2.44
CA GLY A 92 -9.42 -12.77 1.24
C GLY A 92 -8.78 -14.16 1.31
N LEU A 93 -8.73 -14.84 0.18
CA LEU A 93 -8.16 -16.19 0.09
C LEU A 93 -6.64 -16.17 -0.12
N SER A 94 -6.14 -15.16 -0.85
CA SER A 94 -4.72 -15.00 -1.15
C SER A 94 -4.42 -13.55 -1.52
N LYS A 95 -3.14 -13.20 -1.66
CA LYS A 95 -2.71 -11.87 -2.11
C LYS A 95 -3.34 -11.46 -3.45
N GLY A 96 -3.55 -12.40 -4.38
CA GLY A 96 -4.19 -12.14 -5.67
C GLY A 96 -5.72 -12.10 -5.64
N ILE A 97 -6.33 -12.57 -4.54
CA ILE A 97 -7.78 -12.66 -4.34
C ILE A 97 -8.10 -12.13 -2.93
N SER A 98 -7.75 -10.86 -2.69
CA SER A 98 -8.02 -10.16 -1.44
C SER A 98 -8.48 -8.74 -1.73
N LEU A 99 -9.23 -8.17 -0.80
CA LEU A 99 -9.61 -6.77 -0.87
C LEU A 99 -8.59 -5.88 -0.17
N TYR A 100 -7.97 -6.39 0.90
CA TYR A 100 -6.97 -5.67 1.68
C TYR A 100 -5.80 -6.58 2.08
N ARG A 101 -4.64 -5.96 2.26
CA ARG A 101 -3.45 -6.56 2.85
C ARG A 101 -3.03 -5.78 4.09
N TYR A 102 -2.74 -6.50 5.15
CA TYR A 102 -2.15 -5.98 6.39
C TYR A 102 -0.69 -6.39 6.46
N TYR A 103 0.17 -5.42 6.70
CA TYR A 103 1.61 -5.57 6.85
C TYR A 103 2.03 -5.22 8.27
N GLU A 104 2.85 -6.09 8.85
CA GLU A 104 3.61 -5.86 10.06
C GLU A 104 5.10 -5.96 9.70
N CYS A 105 5.85 -4.88 9.90
CA CYS A 105 7.24 -4.77 9.50
C CYS A 105 8.11 -4.45 10.71
N ASP A 106 9.10 -5.31 10.96
CA ASP A 106 10.02 -5.23 12.09
C ASP A 106 11.46 -5.16 11.60
N ARG A 107 12.38 -4.77 12.50
CA ARG A 107 13.83 -4.76 12.26
C ARG A 107 14.20 -3.97 10.99
N PRO A 108 14.05 -2.63 11.01
CA PRO A 108 14.44 -1.79 9.88
C PRO A 108 15.93 -1.95 9.57
N VAL A 109 16.27 -2.09 8.28
CA VAL A 109 17.65 -2.17 7.80
C VAL A 109 18.20 -0.75 7.71
N LEU A 110 18.69 -0.21 8.83
CA LEU A 110 19.08 1.19 8.98
C LEU A 110 20.03 1.69 7.88
N ALA A 111 20.98 0.85 7.45
CA ALA A 111 21.91 1.19 6.38
C ALA A 111 21.20 1.48 5.05
N ARG A 112 20.16 0.70 4.68
CA ARG A 112 19.36 0.94 3.48
C ARG A 112 18.51 2.20 3.62
N CYS A 113 17.89 2.39 4.79
CA CYS A 113 17.09 3.58 5.06
C CYS A 113 17.91 4.87 4.99
N GLN A 114 19.12 4.86 5.56
CA GLN A 114 20.04 6.00 5.50
C GLN A 114 20.52 6.26 4.08
N ALA A 115 20.96 5.22 3.37
CA ALA A 115 21.47 5.35 2.00
C ALA A 115 20.43 5.85 1.00
N TYR A 116 19.14 5.60 1.23
CA TYR A 116 18.07 6.11 0.36
C TYR A 116 17.79 7.61 0.57
N LEU A 117 18.06 8.13 1.78
CA LEU A 117 17.73 9.50 2.19
C LEU A 117 18.91 10.48 2.13
N SER A 118 20.10 9.99 1.78
CA SER A 118 21.34 10.76 1.58
C SER A 118 21.48 11.20 0.13
#